data_AF-A0A2E1LAI0-F1
#
_entry.id   AF-A0A2E1LAI0-F1
#
_cell.length_a   1.000
_cell.length_b   1.000
_cell.length_c   1.000
_cell.angle_alpha   90.00
_cell.angle_beta   90.00
_cell.angle_gamma   90.00
#
_symmetry.space_group_name_H-M   'P 1'
#
loop_
_entity.id
_entity.type
_entity.pdbx_description
1 polymer ?
#
loop_
_entity_poly.entity_id
_entity_poly.type
_entity_poly.pdbx_seq_one_letter_code
_entity_poly.pdbx_strand_id
1 'polypeptide(L)'
;MFVGIIIKGLTNLQIPIKMFKIESTPAKVCLGLSAFLLLLYSISFMFFSTEYVTGGDTGFALIDNGLGGMFGEDVAYGMGGIETGFNGVLFFGIFISTMLILFEGAKGKWTIMLPVLAGMVTMTVCIWMNWNAESAASETPKYVSIFVTLVYAVAYFLLRDEGVNEGLSDYKPGLKVNDKIAMVALILLVLSGLYYSL
;
A
#
# COMPACT_ATOMS: atom_id res chain seq x y z
N MET A 1 -29.13 36.55 -30.81
CA MET A 1 -29.29 35.07 -30.81
C MET A 1 -27.99 34.33 -30.48
N PHE A 2 -26.81 34.79 -30.91
CA PHE A 2 -25.52 34.13 -30.65
C PHE A 2 -25.02 34.20 -29.19
N VAL A 3 -25.25 35.30 -28.47
CA VAL A 3 -24.76 35.46 -27.07
C VAL A 3 -25.50 34.53 -26.08
N GLY A 4 -26.78 34.25 -26.33
CA GLY A 4 -27.58 33.35 -25.48
C GLY A 4 -27.22 31.87 -25.61
N ILE A 5 -26.63 31.46 -26.75
CA ILE A 5 -26.19 30.07 -26.99
C ILE A 5 -24.87 29.80 -26.25
N ILE A 6 -23.96 30.78 -26.22
CA ILE A 6 -22.67 30.66 -25.52
C ILE A 6 -22.87 30.54 -24.00
N ILE A 7 -23.80 31.32 -23.42
CA ILE A 7 -24.08 31.28 -21.98
C ILE A 7 -24.75 29.96 -21.57
N LYS A 8 -25.64 29.40 -22.41
CA LYS A 8 -26.26 28.08 -22.17
C LYS A 8 -25.25 26.92 -22.29
N GLY A 9 -24.23 27.06 -23.14
CA GLY A 9 -23.14 26.10 -23.25
C GLY A 9 -22.21 26.10 -22.02
N LEU A 10 -22.00 27.27 -21.40
CA LEU A 10 -21.17 27.42 -20.20
C LEU A 10 -21.85 26.88 -18.93
N THR A 11 -23.17 26.98 -18.81
CA THR A 11 -23.92 26.46 -17.64
C THR A 11 -23.97 24.94 -17.58
N ASN A 12 -23.67 24.24 -18.67
CA ASN A 12 -23.52 22.78 -18.71
C ASN A 12 -22.09 22.31 -18.40
N LEU A 13 -21.15 23.23 -18.14
CA LEU A 13 -19.77 22.94 -17.77
C LEU A 13 -19.56 22.96 -16.25
N GLN A 14 -20.53 22.47 -15.49
CA GLN A 14 -20.27 21.96 -14.14
C GLN A 14 -20.07 20.46 -14.28
N ILE A 15 -18.94 20.04 -14.83
CA ILE A 15 -18.48 18.67 -14.60
C ILE A 15 -18.08 18.67 -13.12
N PRO A 16 -18.79 17.98 -12.21
CA PRO A 16 -18.25 17.78 -10.88
C PRO A 16 -16.93 17.07 -11.08
N ILE A 17 -15.81 17.72 -10.75
CA ILE A 17 -14.51 17.06 -10.69
C ILE A 17 -14.63 16.06 -9.55
N LYS A 18 -15.14 14.87 -9.86
CA LYS A 18 -15.31 13.79 -8.91
C LYS A 18 -13.90 13.34 -8.58
N MET A 19 -13.40 13.80 -7.43
CA MET A 19 -12.03 13.55 -6.98
C MET A 19 -11.72 12.05 -6.95
N PHE A 20 -12.74 11.21 -6.69
CA PHE A 20 -12.64 9.75 -6.77
C PHE A 20 -13.59 9.20 -7.83
N LYS A 21 -13.07 8.27 -8.65
CA LYS A 21 -13.83 7.61 -9.72
C LYS A 21 -14.51 6.32 -9.27
N ILE A 22 -14.22 5.85 -8.06
CA ILE A 22 -14.96 4.75 -7.43
C ILE A 22 -16.38 5.21 -7.09
N GLU A 23 -17.37 4.41 -7.49
CA GLU A 23 -18.78 4.71 -7.26
C GLU A 23 -19.22 4.26 -5.86
N SER A 24 -18.86 3.04 -5.46
CA SER A 24 -19.18 2.43 -4.17
C SER A 24 -18.59 3.22 -3.01
N THR A 25 -19.46 3.85 -2.22
CA THR A 25 -19.09 4.53 -0.97
C THR A 25 -18.35 3.63 0.02
N PRO A 26 -18.81 2.39 0.33
CA PRO A 26 -18.08 1.55 1.26
C PRO A 26 -16.70 1.16 0.71
N ALA A 27 -16.55 0.93 -0.60
CA ALA A 27 -15.25 0.65 -1.20
C ALA A 27 -14.30 1.86 -1.10
N LYS A 28 -14.80 3.08 -1.33
CA LYS A 28 -14.03 4.32 -1.13
C LYS A 28 -13.51 4.46 0.29
N VAL A 29 -14.36 4.18 1.29
CA VAL A 29 -13.96 4.24 2.70
C VAL A 29 -12.88 3.20 2.99
N CYS A 30 -13.07 1.96 2.55
CA CYS A 30 -12.07 0.91 2.75
C CYS A 30 -10.73 1.27 2.09
N LEU A 31 -10.71 1.65 0.81
CA LEU A 31 -9.49 2.07 0.13
C LEU A 31 -8.86 3.32 0.75
N GLY A 32 -9.67 4.29 1.18
CA GLY A 32 -9.20 5.50 1.85
C GLY A 32 -8.53 5.20 3.18
N LEU A 33 -9.13 4.31 3.99
CA LEU A 33 -8.54 3.84 5.25
C LEU A 33 -7.25 3.06 5.00
N SER A 34 -7.23 2.15 4.02
CA SER A 34 -6.02 1.44 3.64
C SER A 34 -4.92 2.41 3.19
N ALA A 35 -5.24 3.37 2.32
CA ALA A 35 -4.30 4.38 1.84
C ALA A 35 -3.74 5.21 2.99
N PHE A 36 -4.59 5.65 3.93
CA PHE A 36 -4.15 6.41 5.09
C PHE A 36 -3.18 5.63 5.98
N LEU A 37 -3.50 4.37 6.32
CA LEU A 37 -2.63 3.54 7.16
C LEU A 37 -1.31 3.23 6.45
N LEU A 38 -1.36 2.88 5.16
CA LEU A 38 -0.17 2.64 4.37
C LEU A 38 0.71 3.89 4.27
N LEU A 39 0.11 5.07 4.10
CA LEU A 39 0.84 6.32 4.11
C LEU A 39 1.50 6.57 5.46
N LEU A 40 0.74 6.43 6.55
CA LEU A 40 1.24 6.65 7.91
C LEU A 40 2.46 5.75 8.21
N TYR A 41 2.33 4.45 7.97
CA TYR A 41 3.44 3.50 8.15
C TYR A 41 4.58 3.76 7.17
N SER A 42 4.29 4.12 5.91
CA SER A 42 5.33 4.42 4.94
C SER A 42 6.20 5.61 5.35
N ILE A 43 5.58 6.72 5.79
CA ILE A 43 6.30 7.91 6.25
C ILE A 43 7.09 7.59 7.51
N SER A 44 6.46 6.91 8.48
CA SER A 44 7.14 6.53 9.72
C SER A 44 8.38 5.71 9.44
N PHE A 45 8.27 4.71 8.57
CA PHE A 45 9.36 3.79 8.31
C PHE A 45 10.42 4.38 7.38
N MET A 46 10.05 5.09 6.31
CA MET A 46 11.01 5.68 5.39
C MET A 46 11.94 6.70 6.04
N PHE A 47 11.41 7.51 6.97
CA PHE A 47 12.14 8.64 7.53
C PHE A 47 12.57 8.46 8.97
N PHE A 48 11.92 7.57 9.72
CA PHE A 48 12.11 7.41 11.17
C PHE A 48 12.23 5.93 11.56
N SER A 49 12.82 5.08 10.71
CA SER A 49 12.92 3.65 11.00
C SER A 49 13.79 3.34 12.21
N THR A 50 14.90 4.05 12.39
CA THR A 50 15.76 3.89 13.57
C THR A 50 14.99 4.24 14.83
N GLU A 51 14.29 5.38 14.82
CA GLU A 51 13.49 5.86 15.95
C GLU A 51 12.30 4.93 16.21
N TYR A 52 11.71 4.33 15.18
CA TYR A 52 10.67 3.32 15.34
C TYR A 52 11.17 2.10 16.13
N VAL A 53 12.35 1.57 15.78
CA VAL A 53 12.90 0.34 16.40
C VAL A 53 13.56 0.57 17.77
N THR A 54 13.87 1.82 18.12
CA THR A 54 14.42 2.22 19.42
C THR A 54 13.36 2.80 20.37
N GLY A 55 12.08 2.77 19.99
CA GLY A 55 11.03 3.34 20.82
C GLY A 55 11.07 4.87 20.96
N GLY A 56 11.72 5.57 20.03
CA GLY A 56 11.90 7.02 20.05
C GLY A 56 13.10 7.53 20.86
N ASP A 57 13.93 6.65 21.42
CA ASP A 57 15.07 7.05 22.25
C ASP A 57 16.15 7.83 21.47
N THR A 58 16.22 7.62 20.15
CA THR A 58 17.23 8.26 19.29
C THR A 58 16.75 9.56 18.64
N GLY A 59 15.47 9.92 18.79
CA GLY A 59 14.90 11.10 18.14
C GLY A 59 13.38 11.07 17.98
N PHE A 60 12.86 11.89 17.07
CA PHE A 60 11.43 11.94 16.79
C PHE A 60 10.94 10.66 16.09
N ALA A 61 9.99 9.97 16.71
CA ALA A 61 9.24 8.87 16.11
C ALA A 61 7.80 9.30 15.82
N LEU A 62 7.33 9.08 14.57
CA LEU A 62 5.92 9.30 14.23
C LEU A 62 5.02 8.17 14.78
N ILE A 63 5.53 6.95 14.67
CA ILE A 63 5.05 5.74 15.35
C ILE A 63 6.29 5.11 15.98
N ASP A 64 6.14 4.45 17.12
CA ASP A 64 7.19 3.69 17.78
C ASP A 64 6.74 2.25 18.08
N ASN A 65 7.69 1.39 18.41
CA ASN A 65 7.44 -0.01 18.78
C ASN A 65 7.28 -0.21 20.30
N GLY A 66 7.27 0.84 21.11
CA GLY A 66 7.12 0.77 22.56
C GLY A 66 8.38 0.38 23.35
N LEU A 67 9.57 0.30 22.72
CA LEU A 67 10.83 -0.08 23.40
C LEU A 67 11.60 1.09 24.01
N GLY A 68 10.98 2.24 24.22
CA GLY A 68 11.66 3.42 24.78
C GLY A 68 12.22 3.11 26.17
N GLY A 69 13.48 3.44 26.40
CA GLY A 69 14.22 3.15 27.62
C GLY A 69 14.77 1.73 27.76
N MET A 70 14.64 0.87 26.74
CA MET A 70 15.02 -0.55 26.83
C MET A 70 16.40 -0.90 26.23
N PHE A 71 17.29 0.10 26.09
CA PHE A 71 18.63 -0.11 25.54
C PHE A 71 19.42 -1.16 26.34
N GLY A 72 19.77 -2.27 25.69
CA GLY A 72 20.52 -3.37 26.30
C GLY A 72 19.67 -4.30 27.19
N GLU A 73 18.38 -4.04 27.32
CA GLU A 73 17.45 -4.87 28.10
C GLU A 73 16.53 -5.71 27.19
N ASP A 74 16.09 -5.16 26.05
CA ASP A 74 15.25 -5.87 25.10
C ASP A 74 16.04 -6.37 23.88
N VAL A 75 15.79 -7.62 23.48
CA VAL A 75 16.45 -8.26 22.36
C VAL A 75 16.12 -7.62 21.01
N ALA A 76 15.00 -6.89 20.87
CA ALA A 76 14.60 -6.23 19.63
C ALA A 76 14.99 -4.74 19.57
N TYR A 77 15.51 -4.16 20.65
CA TYR A 77 15.86 -2.74 20.68
C TYR A 77 16.89 -2.41 19.59
N GLY A 78 16.55 -1.46 18.72
CA GLY A 78 17.44 -0.99 17.65
C GLY A 78 17.61 -1.99 16.48
N MET A 79 16.98 -3.15 16.53
CA MET A 79 17.10 -4.17 15.48
C MET A 79 16.17 -3.90 14.31
N GLY A 80 16.64 -4.17 13.09
CA GLY A 80 15.81 -4.12 11.89
C GLY A 80 15.52 -2.72 11.35
N GLY A 81 16.26 -1.69 11.75
CA GLY A 81 16.03 -0.31 11.32
C GLY A 81 16.20 -0.11 9.80
N ILE A 82 17.14 -0.80 9.16
CA ILE A 82 17.37 -0.68 7.71
C ILE A 82 16.22 -1.36 6.94
N GLU A 83 15.85 -2.56 7.34
CA GLU A 83 14.77 -3.37 6.77
C GLU A 83 13.41 -2.69 6.97
N THR A 84 13.20 -2.08 8.14
CA THR A 84 12.04 -1.23 8.41
C THR A 84 11.98 -0.07 7.43
N GLY A 85 13.10 0.62 7.20
CA GLY A 85 13.19 1.70 6.20
C GLY A 85 12.79 1.26 4.79
N PHE A 86 13.26 0.08 4.37
CA PHE A 86 12.89 -0.53 3.09
C PHE A 86 11.39 -0.86 3.03
N ASN A 87 10.82 -1.44 4.08
CA ASN A 87 9.37 -1.69 4.17
C ASN A 87 8.55 -0.41 4.04
N GLY A 88 9.07 0.72 4.53
CA GLY A 88 8.45 2.03 4.31
C GLY A 88 8.28 2.37 2.82
N VAL A 89 9.30 2.10 1.99
CA VAL A 89 9.25 2.33 0.55
C VAL A 89 8.23 1.41 -0.13
N LEU A 90 8.16 0.14 0.30
CA LEU A 90 7.15 -0.80 -0.19
C LEU A 90 5.72 -0.32 0.13
N PHE A 91 5.48 0.11 1.38
CA PHE A 91 4.19 0.64 1.79
C PHE A 91 3.82 1.90 1.02
N PHE A 92 4.80 2.75 0.71
CA PHE A 92 4.58 3.91 -0.14
C PHE A 92 4.13 3.51 -1.56
N GLY A 93 4.76 2.49 -2.14
CA GLY A 93 4.34 1.93 -3.44
C GLY A 93 2.90 1.41 -3.43
N ILE A 94 2.50 0.72 -2.36
CA ILE A 94 1.12 0.25 -2.19
C ILE A 94 0.16 1.43 -1.96
N PHE A 95 0.56 2.44 -1.20
CA PHE A 95 -0.21 3.68 -1.02
C PHE A 95 -0.49 4.35 -2.36
N ILE A 96 0.53 4.60 -3.19
CA ILE A 96 0.36 5.21 -4.51
C ILE A 96 -0.54 4.34 -5.38
N SER A 97 -0.33 3.02 -5.39
CA SER A 97 -1.18 2.08 -6.12
C SER A 97 -2.66 2.16 -5.69
N THR A 98 -2.91 2.32 -4.38
CA THR A 98 -4.25 2.48 -3.82
C THR A 98 -4.87 3.82 -4.23
N MET A 99 -4.10 4.90 -4.23
CA MET A 99 -4.53 6.21 -4.71
C MET A 99 -4.86 6.18 -6.21
N LEU A 100 -4.08 5.47 -7.02
CA LEU A 100 -4.37 5.29 -8.45
C LEU A 100 -5.71 4.57 -8.66
N ILE A 101 -6.04 3.57 -7.85
CA ILE A 101 -7.36 2.92 -7.92
C ILE A 101 -8.47 3.91 -7.57
N LEU A 102 -8.30 4.69 -6.51
CA LEU A 102 -9.25 5.72 -6.08
C LEU A 102 -9.51 6.78 -7.16
N PHE A 103 -8.46 7.24 -7.84
CA PHE A 103 -8.53 8.29 -8.85
C PHE A 103 -8.93 7.79 -10.24
N GLU A 104 -8.43 6.65 -10.68
CA GLU A 104 -8.64 6.13 -12.04
C GLU A 104 -9.84 5.19 -12.16
N GLY A 105 -10.36 4.72 -11.03
CA GLY A 105 -11.49 3.79 -10.93
C GLY A 105 -11.07 2.32 -10.89
N ALA A 106 -12.03 1.45 -10.57
CA ALA A 106 -11.77 0.03 -10.31
C ALA A 106 -11.51 -0.82 -11.55
N LYS A 107 -12.03 -0.41 -12.71
CA LYS A 107 -12.07 -1.20 -13.94
C LYS A 107 -10.71 -1.80 -14.30
N GLY A 108 -10.60 -3.14 -14.31
CA GLY A 108 -9.38 -3.88 -14.66
C GLY A 108 -8.21 -3.76 -13.66
N LYS A 109 -8.43 -3.19 -12.47
CA LYS A 109 -7.39 -2.98 -11.44
C LYS A 109 -7.04 -4.23 -10.64
N TRP A 110 -7.57 -5.41 -10.98
CA TRP A 110 -7.12 -6.69 -10.43
C TRP A 110 -5.60 -6.88 -10.58
N THR A 111 -5.00 -6.32 -11.65
CA THR A 111 -3.55 -6.33 -11.92
C THR A 111 -2.72 -5.64 -10.84
N ILE A 112 -3.34 -4.76 -10.05
CA ILE A 112 -2.75 -4.08 -8.90
C ILE A 112 -3.25 -4.71 -7.61
N MET A 113 -4.57 -4.84 -7.46
CA MET A 113 -5.19 -5.24 -6.18
C MET A 113 -4.84 -6.67 -5.77
N LEU A 114 -4.79 -7.64 -6.69
CA LEU A 114 -4.49 -9.03 -6.35
C LEU A 114 -3.02 -9.23 -5.94
N PRO A 115 -2.02 -8.70 -6.67
CA PRO A 115 -0.63 -8.75 -6.20
C PRO A 115 -0.42 -8.05 -4.86
N VAL A 116 -1.04 -6.87 -4.65
CA VAL A 116 -0.99 -6.17 -3.36
C VAL A 116 -1.59 -7.02 -2.25
N LEU A 117 -2.76 -7.63 -2.47
CA LEU A 117 -3.39 -8.52 -1.50
C LEU A 117 -2.50 -9.72 -1.16
N ALA A 118 -1.88 -10.36 -2.16
CA ALA A 118 -0.96 -11.46 -1.93
C ALA A 118 0.24 -11.03 -1.06
N GLY A 119 0.80 -9.84 -1.31
CA GLY A 119 1.87 -9.26 -0.50
C GLY A 119 1.42 -8.96 0.93
N MET A 120 0.25 -8.34 1.11
CA MET A 120 -0.31 -8.02 2.43
C MET A 120 -0.62 -9.26 3.28
N VAL A 121 -1.20 -10.30 2.66
CA VAL A 121 -1.44 -11.59 3.32
C VAL A 121 -0.12 -12.23 3.73
N THR A 122 0.87 -12.25 2.83
CA THR A 122 2.20 -12.80 3.13
C THR A 122 2.85 -12.06 4.30
N MET A 123 2.83 -10.73 4.28
CA MET A 123 3.33 -9.91 5.38
C MET A 123 2.62 -10.23 6.71
N THR A 124 1.29 -10.31 6.70
CA THR A 124 0.49 -10.63 7.89
C THR A 124 0.90 -11.99 8.48
N VAL A 125 1.07 -13.00 7.63
CA VAL A 125 1.54 -14.34 8.05
C VAL A 125 2.96 -14.28 8.60
N CYS A 126 3.88 -13.60 7.92
CA CYS A 126 5.27 -13.49 8.35
C CYS A 126 5.41 -12.78 9.70
N ILE A 127 4.68 -11.69 9.94
CA ILE A 127 4.66 -10.99 11.23
C ILE A 127 4.21 -11.94 12.33
N TRP A 128 3.17 -12.75 12.08
CA TRP A 128 2.64 -13.65 13.09
C TRP A 128 3.56 -14.84 13.38
N MET A 129 4.18 -15.41 12.34
CA MET A 129 5.06 -16.58 12.47
C MET A 129 6.42 -16.24 13.08
N ASN A 130 6.92 -15.03 12.86
CA ASN A 130 8.25 -14.60 13.31
C ASN A 130 8.18 -13.63 14.50
N TRP A 131 7.02 -13.49 15.15
CA TRP A 131 6.90 -12.61 16.31
C TRP A 131 7.73 -13.13 17.48
N ASN A 132 8.63 -12.29 18.01
CA ASN A 132 9.45 -12.67 19.17
C ASN A 132 8.67 -12.41 20.46
N ALA A 133 8.22 -13.49 21.12
CA ALA A 133 7.50 -13.42 22.38
C ALA A 133 8.37 -13.01 23.59
N GLU A 134 9.70 -13.04 23.44
CA GLU A 134 10.64 -12.60 24.49
C GLU A 134 10.88 -11.08 24.46
N SER A 135 10.46 -10.40 23.39
CA SER A 135 10.54 -8.95 23.29
C SER A 135 9.31 -8.28 23.89
N ALA A 136 9.50 -7.16 24.56
CA ALA A 136 8.47 -6.25 25.05
C ALA A 136 7.91 -5.32 23.96
N ALA A 137 8.34 -5.48 22.69
CA ALA A 137 7.85 -4.68 21.60
C ALA A 137 6.33 -4.79 21.46
N SER A 138 5.69 -3.66 21.17
CA SER A 138 4.24 -3.52 21.01
C SER A 138 3.70 -4.52 19.99
N GLU A 139 2.69 -5.29 20.38
CA GLU A 139 1.97 -6.21 19.48
C GLU A 139 1.11 -5.50 18.43
N THR A 140 1.02 -4.17 18.46
CA THR A 140 0.16 -3.37 17.56
C THR A 140 0.33 -3.73 16.07
N PRO A 141 1.54 -3.89 15.52
CA PRO A 141 1.73 -4.25 14.10
C PRO A 141 1.06 -5.57 13.70
N LYS A 142 0.97 -6.55 14.62
CA LYS A 142 0.26 -7.82 14.41
C LYS A 142 -1.20 -7.57 14.04
N TYR A 143 -1.89 -6.79 14.84
CA TYR A 143 -3.32 -6.52 14.64
C TYR A 143 -3.57 -5.53 13.51
N VAL A 144 -2.71 -4.53 13.34
CA VAL A 144 -2.82 -3.55 12.25
C VAL A 144 -2.62 -4.22 10.89
N SER A 145 -1.68 -5.15 10.76
CA SER A 145 -1.45 -5.88 9.50
C SER A 145 -2.68 -6.72 9.09
N ILE A 146 -3.31 -7.43 10.04
CA ILE A 146 -4.58 -8.13 9.81
C ILE A 146 -5.67 -7.15 9.38
N PHE A 147 -5.83 -6.07 10.14
CA PHE A 147 -6.88 -5.08 9.89
C PHE A 147 -6.77 -4.46 8.51
N VAL A 148 -5.59 -3.94 8.13
CA VAL A 148 -5.41 -3.28 6.83
C VAL A 148 -5.57 -4.27 5.68
N THR A 149 -5.13 -5.52 5.84
CA THR A 149 -5.29 -6.58 4.84
C THR A 149 -6.77 -6.89 4.62
N LEU A 150 -7.55 -7.05 5.70
CA LEU A 150 -8.99 -7.30 5.61
C LEU A 150 -9.74 -6.12 5.01
N VAL A 151 -9.44 -4.89 5.41
CA VAL A 151 -10.06 -3.68 4.85
C VAL A 151 -9.78 -3.57 3.36
N TYR A 152 -8.53 -3.84 2.93
CA TYR A 152 -8.18 -3.84 1.50
C TYR A 152 -8.87 -4.98 0.74
N ALA A 153 -8.99 -6.17 1.34
CA ALA A 153 -9.70 -7.30 0.74
C ALA A 153 -11.19 -7.00 0.59
N VAL A 154 -11.82 -6.41 1.60
CA VAL A 154 -13.22 -5.96 1.53
C VAL A 154 -13.39 -4.93 0.42
N ALA A 155 -12.48 -3.97 0.28
CA ALA A 155 -12.51 -3.05 -0.86
C ALA A 155 -12.49 -3.80 -2.20
N TYR A 156 -11.57 -4.75 -2.37
CA TYR A 156 -11.51 -5.58 -3.58
C TYR A 156 -12.84 -6.29 -3.87
N PHE A 157 -13.45 -6.91 -2.86
CA PHE A 157 -14.74 -7.60 -3.00
C PHE A 157 -15.87 -6.63 -3.40
N LEU A 158 -15.93 -5.44 -2.79
CA LEU A 158 -16.94 -4.43 -3.09
C LEU A 158 -16.80 -3.82 -4.49
N LEU A 159 -15.61 -3.87 -5.07
CA LEU A 159 -15.33 -3.34 -6.41
C LEU A 159 -15.57 -4.35 -7.54
N ARG A 160 -16.04 -5.57 -7.23
CA ARG A 160 -16.34 -6.60 -8.25
C ARG A 160 -17.41 -6.13 -9.23
N ASP A 161 -18.45 -5.47 -8.74
CA ASP A 161 -19.53 -4.95 -9.58
C ASP A 161 -19.11 -3.72 -10.39
N GLU A 162 -18.03 -3.02 -9.98
CA GLU A 162 -17.41 -1.92 -10.73
C GLU A 162 -16.36 -2.40 -11.75
N GLY A 163 -16.27 -3.72 -11.98
CA GLY A 163 -15.40 -4.30 -13.00
C GLY A 163 -13.94 -4.44 -12.59
N VAL A 164 -13.63 -4.57 -11.29
CA VAL A 164 -12.24 -4.78 -10.83
C VAL A 164 -11.55 -5.97 -11.53
N ASN A 165 -12.33 -7.02 -11.82
CA ASN A 165 -11.88 -8.25 -12.46
C ASN A 165 -12.04 -8.26 -13.98
N GLU A 166 -12.33 -7.12 -14.61
CA GLU A 166 -12.41 -7.07 -16.06
C GLU A 166 -11.06 -7.45 -16.70
N GLY A 167 -11.10 -8.37 -17.67
CA GLY A 167 -9.91 -8.92 -18.33
C GLY A 167 -9.14 -9.97 -17.52
N LEU A 168 -9.57 -10.32 -16.29
CA LEU A 168 -8.92 -11.36 -15.48
C LEU A 168 -9.12 -12.77 -16.08
N SER A 169 -10.32 -13.08 -16.58
CA SER A 169 -10.62 -14.38 -17.19
C SER A 169 -9.84 -14.64 -18.48
N ASP A 170 -9.54 -13.57 -19.20
CA ASP A 170 -8.84 -13.61 -20.49
C ASP A 170 -7.32 -13.47 -20.33
N TYR A 171 -6.85 -13.29 -19.08
CA TYR A 171 -5.45 -13.12 -18.78
C TYR A 171 -4.67 -14.42 -19.07
N LYS A 172 -3.72 -14.30 -20.00
CA LYS A 172 -2.73 -15.35 -20.27
C LYS A 172 -1.37 -14.81 -19.86
N PRO A 173 -0.73 -15.39 -18.84
CA PRO A 173 0.64 -15.03 -18.46
C PRO A 173 1.56 -15.12 -19.67
N GLY A 174 2.35 -14.07 -19.92
CA GLY A 174 3.28 -14.06 -21.04
C GLY A 174 4.13 -12.79 -21.08
N LEU A 175 5.40 -12.95 -21.46
CA LEU A 175 6.31 -11.83 -21.70
C LEU A 175 5.96 -11.16 -23.04
N LYS A 176 5.17 -10.09 -22.98
CA LYS A 176 4.78 -9.28 -24.15
C LYS A 176 5.68 -8.05 -24.37
N VAL A 177 6.88 -8.06 -23.79
CA VAL A 177 7.85 -6.97 -23.94
C VAL A 177 8.63 -7.20 -25.23
N ASN A 178 8.31 -6.42 -26.27
CA ASN A 178 8.96 -6.56 -27.58
C ASN A 178 10.40 -6.01 -27.59
N ASP A 179 10.70 -5.04 -26.73
CA ASP A 179 12.02 -4.44 -26.64
C ASP A 179 12.95 -5.30 -25.77
N LYS A 180 14.05 -5.78 -26.36
CA LYS A 180 14.99 -6.68 -25.68
C LYS A 180 15.69 -6.02 -24.50
N ILE A 181 16.00 -4.73 -24.58
CA ILE A 181 16.72 -4.02 -23.52
C ILE A 181 15.79 -3.82 -22.32
N ALA A 182 14.56 -3.38 -22.56
CA ALA A 182 13.52 -3.26 -21.54
C ALA A 182 13.20 -4.60 -20.89
N MET A 183 13.16 -5.69 -21.68
CA MET A 183 12.95 -7.04 -21.14
C MET A 183 14.07 -7.42 -20.17
N VAL A 184 15.33 -7.26 -20.57
CA VAL A 184 16.48 -7.56 -19.70
C VAL A 184 16.45 -6.68 -18.44
N ALA A 185 16.15 -5.38 -18.58
CA ALA A 185 16.05 -4.48 -17.44
C ALA A 185 14.95 -4.89 -16.46
N LEU A 186 13.76 -5.28 -16.94
CA LEU A 186 12.66 -5.73 -16.11
C LEU A 186 12.98 -7.05 -15.39
N ILE A 187 13.64 -7.99 -16.08
CA ILE A 187 14.09 -9.24 -15.46
C ILE A 187 15.11 -8.96 -14.36
N LEU A 188 16.12 -8.11 -14.64
CA LEU A 188 17.12 -7.71 -13.64
C LEU A 188 16.47 -7.00 -12.45
N LEU A 189 15.45 -6.18 -12.67
CA LEU A 189 14.71 -5.50 -11.61
C LEU A 189 14.01 -6.51 -10.71
N VAL A 190 13.30 -7.49 -11.28
CA VAL A 190 12.64 -8.55 -10.52
C VAL A 190 13.66 -9.39 -9.75
N LEU A 191 14.77 -9.78 -10.37
CA LEU A 191 15.83 -10.56 -9.72
C LEU A 191 16.51 -9.79 -8.58
N SER A 192 16.75 -8.49 -8.76
CA SER A 192 17.31 -7.62 -7.71
C SER A 192 16.37 -7.52 -6.52
N GLY A 193 15.06 -7.38 -6.77
CA GLY A 193 14.05 -7.38 -5.72
C GLY A 193 13.98 -8.72 -4.97
N LEU A 194 14.07 -9.84 -5.68
CA LEU A 194 14.11 -11.18 -5.07
C LEU A 194 15.40 -11.39 -4.27
N TYR A 195 16.54 -10.96 -4.79
CA TYR A 195 17.83 -11.05 -4.08
C TYR A 195 17.81 -10.27 -2.78
N TYR A 196 17.19 -9.08 -2.76
CA TYR A 196 17.03 -8.29 -1.54
C TYR A 196 16.14 -8.99 -0.49
N SER A 197 15.26 -9.90 -0.91
CA SER A 197 14.40 -10.66 -0.01
C SER A 197 15.00 -11.97 0.54
N LEU A 198 16.26 -12.29 0.19
CA LEU A 198 17.03 -13.43 0.69
C LEU A 198 17.94 -13.01 1.85
#